data_AF-A0A413UQ96-F1
#
_entry.id   AF-A0A413UQ96-F1
#
_cell.length_a   1.000
_cell.length_b   1.000
_cell.length_c   1.000
_cell.angle_alpha   90.00
_cell.angle_beta   90.00
_cell.angle_gamma   90.00
#
_symmetry.space_group_name_H-M   'P 1'
#
loop_
_entity.id
_entity.type
_entity.pdbx_description
1 polymer ?
#
loop_
_entity_poly.entity_id
_entity_poly.type
_entity_poly.pdbx_seq_one_letter_code
_entity_poly.pdbx_strand_id
1 'polypeptide(L)'
;MFSIECLELISCSGESFRYSFSSGVNYIQGPNSSGKTEFYNFLDYMLGAEKKKLSESPWFKGSLQAAKMQISLNGHGFSLYRDLAGDEFGLVIDGIPYKVSDLAEYRNYLNTLFLESADDPTNLSEYVGQELTYRTFTLFCFLNEVTVGRINGFFSKLLETKYRVKQRPLFDYLFSTNPDRIVFLQRRIAELSKRARELESQRDFFNHYLEAVNQELAKLGIVERFDGRNVAVVSELIETAAVSIELNSSSSLMANDVVEADQLRNDIKAQKQMIRELKGTKAQDEKRYRLLDRLNSLIADDGSRADLLGQTCNLLGEIETAIPRKDLDFNRNYLLAKRAGWLNLKPS
;
A
#
# COMPACT_ATOMS: atom_id res chain seq x y z
N MET A 1 -6.19 23.00 -18.74
CA MET A 1 -7.34 23.42 -17.90
C MET A 1 -8.60 23.31 -18.75
N PHE A 2 -9.69 22.76 -18.22
CA PHE A 2 -10.91 22.51 -19.00
C PHE A 2 -11.85 23.72 -19.00
N SER A 3 -12.75 23.78 -19.97
CA SER A 3 -13.88 24.71 -20.03
C SER A 3 -15.19 23.94 -20.00
N ILE A 4 -16.18 24.45 -19.26
CA ILE A 4 -17.57 23.96 -19.33
C ILE A 4 -18.26 24.72 -20.46
N GLU A 5 -18.83 24.02 -21.42
CA GLU A 5 -19.51 24.62 -22.58
C GLU A 5 -21.03 24.71 -22.34
N CYS A 6 -21.60 23.66 -21.75
CA CYS A 6 -23.04 23.55 -21.56
C CYS A 6 -23.37 22.69 -20.35
N LEU A 7 -24.42 23.08 -19.63
CA LEU A 7 -25.09 22.26 -18.64
C LEU A 7 -26.57 22.14 -19.01
N GLU A 8 -27.06 20.92 -19.13
CA GLU A 8 -28.46 20.61 -19.39
C GLU A 8 -29.05 19.87 -18.19
N LEU A 9 -30.10 20.43 -17.61
CA LEU A 9 -30.81 19.88 -16.46
C LEU A 9 -32.12 19.26 -16.94
N ILE A 10 -32.38 18.00 -16.57
CA ILE A 10 -33.54 17.22 -17.02
C ILE A 10 -34.46 17.02 -15.82
N SER A 11 -35.67 17.57 -15.90
CA SER A 11 -36.65 17.49 -14.82
C SER A 11 -37.27 16.10 -14.70
N CYS A 12 -37.94 15.84 -13.58
CA CYS A 12 -38.74 14.62 -13.40
C CYS A 12 -39.93 14.51 -14.39
N SER A 13 -40.35 15.62 -15.00
CA SER A 13 -41.37 15.64 -16.05
C SER A 13 -40.80 15.42 -17.46
N GLY A 14 -39.47 15.30 -17.60
CA GLY A 14 -38.78 15.15 -18.89
C GLY A 14 -38.49 16.48 -19.61
N GLU A 15 -38.79 17.62 -18.99
CA GLU A 15 -38.42 18.93 -19.53
C GLU A 15 -36.92 19.17 -19.37
N SER A 16 -36.30 19.79 -20.38
CA SER A 16 -34.87 20.10 -20.37
C SER A 16 -34.62 21.60 -20.26
N PHE A 17 -33.72 21.98 -19.36
CA PHE A 17 -33.28 23.36 -19.14
C PHE A 17 -31.80 23.46 -19.46
N ARG A 18 -31.47 24.19 -20.53
CA ARG A 18 -30.11 24.31 -21.05
C ARG A 18 -29.47 25.65 -20.65
N TYR A 19 -28.26 25.56 -20.10
CA TYR A 19 -27.40 26.66 -19.72
C TYR A 19 -26.11 26.59 -20.54
N SER A 20 -25.91 27.55 -21.44
CA SER A 20 -24.70 27.63 -22.26
C SER A 20 -23.72 28.62 -21.66
N PHE A 21 -22.44 28.26 -21.63
CA PHE A 21 -21.37 29.08 -21.10
C PHE A 21 -20.54 29.65 -22.25
N SER A 22 -20.26 30.94 -22.17
CA SER A 22 -19.41 31.65 -23.13
C SER A 22 -17.97 31.73 -22.64
N SER A 23 -17.04 32.04 -23.52
CA SER A 23 -15.66 32.32 -23.12
C SER A 23 -15.58 33.59 -22.27
N GLY A 24 -14.69 33.59 -21.27
CA GLY A 24 -14.53 34.72 -20.35
C GLY A 24 -15.43 34.64 -19.12
N VAL A 25 -16.01 35.78 -18.74
CA VAL A 25 -16.74 35.93 -17.47
C VAL A 25 -18.24 35.67 -17.70
N ASN A 26 -18.75 34.60 -17.09
CA ASN A 26 -20.18 34.29 -17.07
C ASN A 26 -20.76 34.71 -15.71
N TYR A 27 -21.86 35.47 -15.71
CA TYR A 27 -22.49 35.96 -14.49
C TYR A 27 -23.86 35.30 -14.29
N ILE A 28 -24.06 34.68 -13.13
CA ILE A 28 -25.33 34.04 -12.75
C ILE A 28 -26.01 34.92 -11.72
N GLN A 29 -27.06 35.62 -12.14
CA GLN A 29 -27.81 36.55 -11.30
C GLN A 29 -29.19 35.98 -10.94
N GLY A 30 -29.63 36.27 -9.73
CA GLY A 30 -30.98 35.96 -9.27
C GLY A 30 -31.23 36.50 -7.87
N PRO A 31 -32.48 36.57 -7.41
CA PRO A 31 -32.84 36.99 -6.05
C PRO A 31 -32.15 36.15 -4.96
N ASN A 32 -32.15 36.64 -3.73
CA ASN A 32 -31.71 35.82 -2.59
C ASN A 32 -32.56 34.55 -2.50
N SER A 33 -31.92 33.44 -2.13
CA SER A 33 -32.58 32.14 -2.05
C SER A 33 -33.23 31.72 -3.38
N SER A 34 -32.53 31.90 -4.50
CA SER A 34 -32.94 31.41 -5.83
C SER A 34 -32.15 30.17 -6.30
N GLY A 35 -31.36 29.55 -5.42
CA GLY A 35 -30.60 28.33 -5.74
C GLY A 35 -29.21 28.56 -6.36
N LYS A 36 -28.69 29.80 -6.42
CA LYS A 36 -27.36 30.11 -6.99
C LYS A 36 -26.23 29.26 -6.40
N THR A 37 -26.19 29.14 -5.07
CA THR A 37 -25.18 28.34 -4.37
C THR A 37 -25.32 26.85 -4.67
N GLU A 38 -26.55 26.35 -4.82
CA GLU A 38 -26.77 24.96 -5.21
C GLU A 38 -26.40 24.69 -6.66
N PHE A 39 -26.69 25.62 -7.58
CA PHE A 39 -26.23 25.53 -8.97
C PHE A 39 -24.70 25.44 -9.03
N TYR A 40 -24.02 26.29 -8.27
CA TYR A 40 -22.56 26.28 -8.17
C TYR A 40 -22.02 24.95 -7.62
N ASN A 41 -22.61 24.43 -6.53
CA ASN A 41 -22.25 23.13 -5.97
C ASN A 41 -22.59 21.97 -6.93
N PHE A 42 -23.60 22.14 -7.78
CA PHE A 42 -24.00 21.16 -8.77
C PHE A 42 -22.94 20.98 -9.87
N LEU A 43 -22.20 22.03 -10.23
CA LEU A 43 -21.06 21.91 -11.13
C LEU A 43 -19.99 20.95 -10.57
N ASP A 44 -19.67 21.07 -9.27
CA ASP A 44 -18.71 20.16 -8.63
C ASP A 44 -19.26 18.72 -8.51
N TYR A 45 -20.59 18.59 -8.35
CA TYR A 45 -21.26 17.30 -8.42
C TYR A 45 -21.09 16.66 -9.80
N MET A 46 -21.32 17.36 -10.90
CA MET A 46 -21.09 16.81 -12.24
C MET A 46 -19.64 16.35 -12.43
N LEU A 47 -18.68 17.04 -11.81
CA LEU A 47 -17.27 16.64 -11.75
C LEU A 47 -16.99 15.61 -10.63
N GLY A 48 -17.91 14.67 -10.41
CA GLY A 48 -17.70 13.49 -9.56
C GLY A 48 -17.66 13.73 -8.05
N ALA A 49 -18.11 14.89 -7.54
CA ALA A 49 -18.32 15.01 -6.09
C ALA A 49 -19.40 14.02 -5.62
N GLU A 50 -19.17 13.41 -4.46
CA GLU A 50 -20.17 12.57 -3.81
C GLU A 50 -21.00 13.46 -2.91
N LYS A 51 -22.28 13.61 -3.25
CA LYS A 51 -23.29 14.21 -2.38
C LYS A 51 -24.34 13.14 -2.16
N LYS A 52 -24.32 12.52 -0.96
CA LYS A 52 -25.33 11.50 -0.61
C LYS A 52 -26.71 12.11 -0.75
N LYS A 53 -27.61 11.42 -1.47
CA LYS A 53 -29.03 11.78 -1.61
C LYS A 53 -29.26 13.20 -2.15
N LEU A 54 -28.53 13.60 -3.20
CA LEU A 54 -28.76 14.88 -3.86
C LEU A 54 -30.22 15.03 -4.32
N SER A 55 -30.82 13.94 -4.82
CA SER A 55 -32.23 13.81 -5.17
C SER A 55 -33.21 14.04 -4.01
N GLU A 56 -32.77 13.92 -2.75
CA GLU A 56 -33.63 14.18 -1.59
C GLU A 56 -33.46 15.61 -1.04
N SER A 57 -32.49 16.37 -1.57
CA SER A 57 -32.24 17.72 -1.08
C SER A 57 -33.36 18.69 -1.49
N PRO A 58 -33.67 19.72 -0.67
CA PRO A 58 -34.83 20.59 -0.90
C PRO A 58 -34.90 21.26 -2.28
N TRP A 59 -33.75 21.50 -2.90
CA TRP A 59 -33.65 22.17 -4.20
C TRP A 59 -33.89 21.26 -5.41
N PHE A 60 -33.64 19.96 -5.26
CA PHE A 60 -33.68 18.99 -6.37
C PHE A 60 -34.80 17.95 -6.21
N LYS A 61 -35.35 17.79 -5.00
CA LYS A 61 -36.36 16.78 -4.69
C LYS A 61 -37.63 16.97 -5.50
N GLY A 62 -37.91 15.98 -6.35
CA GLY A 62 -39.08 15.96 -7.22
C GLY A 62 -39.03 16.97 -8.37
N SER A 63 -37.93 17.70 -8.54
CA SER A 63 -37.77 18.70 -9.61
C SER A 63 -36.74 18.27 -10.65
N LEU A 64 -35.63 17.64 -10.24
CA LEU A 64 -34.52 17.29 -11.12
C LEU A 64 -34.25 15.79 -11.10
N GLN A 65 -34.27 15.18 -12.28
CA GLN A 65 -34.01 13.75 -12.48
C GLN A 65 -32.54 13.50 -12.82
N ALA A 66 -32.04 14.17 -13.86
CA ALA A 66 -30.69 13.93 -14.37
C ALA A 66 -30.07 15.22 -14.90
N ALA A 67 -28.78 15.17 -15.20
CA ALA A 67 -28.09 16.26 -15.88
C ALA A 67 -27.04 15.77 -16.86
N LYS A 68 -26.81 16.59 -17.89
CA LYS A 68 -25.72 16.44 -18.87
C LYS A 68 -24.82 17.66 -18.80
N MET A 69 -23.51 17.46 -18.79
CA MET A 69 -22.52 18.54 -18.84
C MET A 69 -21.56 18.30 -19.98
N GLN A 70 -21.41 19.30 -20.85
CA GLN A 70 -20.42 19.30 -21.91
C GLN A 70 -19.20 20.08 -21.47
N ILE A 71 -18.03 19.48 -21.59
CA ILE A 71 -16.75 20.08 -21.28
C ILE A 71 -15.79 19.90 -22.46
N SER A 72 -14.86 20.84 -22.59
CA SER A 72 -13.75 20.77 -23.54
C SER A 72 -12.43 20.80 -22.79
N LEU A 73 -11.50 19.92 -23.17
CA LEU A 73 -10.15 19.85 -22.64
C LEU A 73 -9.20 19.54 -23.79
N ASN A 74 -8.21 20.42 -24.02
CA ASN A 74 -7.18 20.27 -25.06
C ASN A 74 -7.73 20.02 -26.48
N GLY A 75 -8.90 20.58 -26.80
CA GLY A 75 -9.55 20.40 -28.11
C GLY A 75 -10.41 19.15 -28.24
N HIS A 76 -10.45 18.29 -27.21
CA HIS A 76 -11.35 17.14 -27.14
C HIS A 76 -12.66 17.51 -26.45
N GLY A 77 -13.76 16.95 -26.96
CA GLY A 77 -15.11 17.21 -26.48
C GLY A 77 -15.64 16.05 -25.64
N PHE A 78 -16.09 16.35 -24.43
CA PHE A 78 -16.61 15.35 -23.51
C PHE A 78 -18.03 15.69 -23.08
N SER A 79 -18.90 14.69 -23.03
CA SER A 79 -20.22 14.81 -22.42
C SER A 79 -20.33 13.90 -21.20
N LEU A 80 -20.64 14.51 -20.07
CA LEU A 80 -20.84 13.86 -18.79
C LEU A 80 -22.35 13.70 -18.55
N TYR A 81 -22.79 12.55 -18.07
CA TYR A 81 -24.18 12.31 -17.65
C TYR A 81 -24.21 11.75 -16.23
N ARG A 82 -25.11 12.29 -15.41
CA ARG A 82 -25.39 11.78 -14.07
C ARG A 82 -26.88 11.80 -13.80
N ASP A 83 -27.40 10.67 -13.33
CA ASP A 83 -28.69 10.59 -12.67
C ASP A 83 -28.57 11.01 -11.20
N LEU A 84 -29.60 11.70 -10.67
CA LEU A 84 -29.59 12.22 -9.31
C LEU A 84 -29.99 11.19 -8.25
N ALA A 85 -30.72 10.12 -8.61
CA ALA A 85 -30.98 9.00 -7.72
C ALA A 85 -29.71 8.18 -7.47
N GLY A 86 -28.74 8.28 -8.38
CA GLY A 86 -27.37 7.76 -8.22
C GLY A 86 -27.14 6.41 -8.88
N ASP A 87 -28.09 5.97 -9.71
CA ASP A 87 -28.10 4.63 -10.30
C ASP A 87 -27.47 4.59 -11.70
N GLU A 88 -27.33 5.75 -12.36
CA GLU A 88 -26.82 5.81 -13.73
C GLU A 88 -25.77 6.90 -13.95
N PHE A 89 -24.70 6.50 -14.63
CA PHE A 89 -23.59 7.34 -15.04
C PHE A 89 -23.35 7.13 -16.54
N GLY A 90 -23.00 8.21 -17.24
CA GLY A 90 -22.70 8.14 -18.65
C GLY A 90 -21.56 9.08 -19.00
N LEU A 91 -20.77 8.66 -19.98
CA LEU A 91 -19.68 9.44 -20.52
C LEU A 91 -19.68 9.30 -22.04
N VAL A 92 -19.45 10.40 -22.75
CA VAL A 92 -19.19 10.39 -24.18
C VAL A 92 -17.88 11.12 -24.40
N ILE A 93 -16.92 10.48 -25.04
CA ILE A 93 -15.61 11.05 -25.37
C ILE A 93 -15.52 11.13 -26.89
N ASP A 94 -15.38 12.33 -27.45
CA ASP A 94 -15.28 12.55 -28.91
C ASP A 94 -16.37 11.82 -29.71
N GLY A 95 -17.60 11.80 -29.18
CA GLY A 95 -18.76 11.16 -29.80
C GLY A 95 -18.91 9.66 -29.50
N ILE A 96 -17.95 9.02 -28.83
CA ILE A 96 -17.99 7.60 -28.46
C ILE A 96 -18.61 7.44 -27.07
N PRO A 97 -19.76 6.75 -26.93
CA PRO A 97 -20.39 6.54 -25.64
C PRO A 97 -19.70 5.41 -24.84
N TYR A 98 -19.49 5.67 -23.56
CA TYR A 98 -18.98 4.73 -22.57
C TYR A 98 -20.06 4.51 -21.51
N LYS A 99 -20.36 3.24 -21.25
CA LYS A 99 -21.22 2.86 -20.13
C LYS A 99 -20.38 2.84 -18.87
N VAL A 100 -20.90 3.45 -17.81
CA VAL A 100 -20.21 3.58 -16.55
C VAL A 100 -21.07 2.93 -15.47
N SER A 101 -20.49 1.98 -14.75
CA SER A 101 -21.20 1.11 -13.81
C SER A 101 -21.48 1.81 -12.49
N ASP A 102 -20.54 2.62 -12.01
CA ASP A 102 -20.64 3.30 -10.73
C ASP A 102 -19.86 4.62 -10.68
N LEU A 103 -19.95 5.32 -9.54
CA LEU A 103 -19.25 6.59 -9.31
C LEU A 103 -17.72 6.43 -9.29
N ALA A 104 -17.19 5.27 -8.89
CA ALA A 104 -15.76 5.04 -8.84
C ALA A 104 -15.19 4.94 -10.27
N GLU A 105 -15.84 4.15 -11.12
CA GLU A 105 -15.53 4.04 -12.55
C GLU A 105 -15.69 5.40 -13.24
N TYR A 106 -16.78 6.13 -12.95
CA TYR A 106 -16.98 7.49 -13.45
C TYR A 106 -15.81 8.41 -13.11
N ARG A 107 -15.37 8.40 -11.85
CA ARG A 107 -14.21 9.17 -11.40
C ARG A 107 -12.92 8.70 -12.06
N ASN A 108 -12.79 7.42 -12.35
CA ASN A 108 -11.60 6.86 -12.97
C ASN A 108 -11.47 7.34 -14.42
N TYR A 109 -12.56 7.34 -15.19
CA TYR A 109 -12.57 7.96 -16.52
C TYR A 109 -12.18 9.44 -16.44
N LEU A 110 -12.80 10.21 -15.54
CA LEU A 110 -12.43 11.61 -15.35
C LEU A 110 -10.95 11.77 -14.95
N ASN A 111 -10.40 10.89 -14.10
CA ASN A 111 -8.98 10.88 -13.79
C ASN A 111 -8.14 10.71 -15.05
N THR A 112 -8.41 9.70 -15.86
CA THR A 112 -7.69 9.46 -17.12
C THR A 112 -7.76 10.69 -18.03
N LEU A 113 -8.97 11.24 -18.24
CA LEU A 113 -9.19 12.40 -19.09
C LEU A 113 -8.38 13.64 -18.65
N PHE A 114 -8.39 13.95 -17.35
CA PHE A 114 -7.71 15.14 -16.85
C PHE A 114 -6.21 14.94 -16.63
N LEU A 115 -5.76 13.70 -16.33
CA LEU A 115 -4.36 13.40 -15.97
C LEU A 115 -3.50 12.96 -17.15
N GLU A 116 -4.05 12.40 -18.24
CA GLU A 116 -3.28 12.13 -19.47
C GLU A 116 -2.63 13.40 -20.05
N SER A 117 -3.20 14.56 -19.74
CA SER A 117 -2.71 15.86 -20.19
C SER A 117 -1.70 16.56 -19.27
N ALA A 118 -1.41 15.99 -18.09
CA ALA A 118 -0.49 16.60 -17.14
C ALA A 118 0.92 16.02 -17.33
N ASP A 119 1.94 16.88 -17.28
CA ASP A 119 3.34 16.46 -17.18
C ASP A 119 3.51 15.58 -15.92
N ASP A 120 3.64 14.27 -16.17
CA ASP A 120 3.85 13.14 -15.25
C ASP A 120 3.18 13.23 -13.85
N PRO A 121 1.89 12.82 -13.73
CA PRO A 121 1.18 12.73 -12.45
C PRO A 121 1.82 11.76 -11.45
N THR A 122 2.67 10.84 -11.90
CA THR A 122 3.32 9.82 -11.08
C THR A 122 4.35 10.47 -10.15
N ASN A 123 5.17 11.39 -10.65
CA ASN A 123 6.14 12.12 -9.83
C ASN A 123 5.46 13.00 -8.78
N LEU A 124 4.34 13.63 -9.14
CA LEU A 124 3.56 14.44 -8.20
C LEU A 124 2.91 13.56 -7.11
N SER A 125 2.30 12.43 -7.48
CA SER A 125 1.67 11.53 -6.50
C SER A 125 2.69 10.96 -5.51
N GLU A 126 3.89 10.64 -6.01
CA GLU A 126 5.01 10.20 -5.18
C GLU A 126 5.55 11.32 -4.28
N TYR A 127 5.71 12.53 -4.82
CA TYR A 127 6.14 13.70 -4.05
C TYR A 127 5.18 14.02 -2.91
N VAL A 128 3.86 13.99 -3.20
CA VAL A 128 2.81 14.22 -2.21
C VAL A 128 2.68 13.02 -1.25
N GLY A 129 3.21 11.85 -1.61
CA GLY A 129 3.10 10.61 -0.85
C GLY A 129 1.66 10.09 -0.76
N GLN A 130 0.78 10.55 -1.65
CA GLN A 130 -0.62 10.17 -1.70
C GLN A 130 -1.10 10.17 -3.14
N GLU A 131 -2.01 9.25 -3.45
CA GLU A 131 -2.66 9.22 -4.75
C GLU A 131 -3.43 10.52 -5.00
N LEU A 132 -3.13 11.15 -6.14
CA LEU A 132 -3.79 12.35 -6.58
C LEU A 132 -4.75 12.02 -7.72
N THR A 133 -5.98 12.48 -7.55
CA THR A 133 -7.02 12.42 -8.55
C THR A 133 -7.21 13.78 -9.20
N TYR A 134 -7.87 13.86 -10.36
CA TYR A 134 -8.27 15.13 -10.97
C TYR A 134 -9.02 16.03 -9.97
N ARG A 135 -9.75 15.42 -9.03
CA ARG A 135 -10.46 16.12 -7.97
C ARG A 135 -9.53 16.93 -7.06
N THR A 136 -8.29 16.50 -6.85
CA THR A 136 -7.30 17.32 -6.14
C THR A 136 -7.00 18.59 -6.94
N PHE A 137 -6.87 18.52 -8.26
CA PHE A 137 -6.58 19.68 -9.12
C PHE A 137 -7.76 20.64 -9.24
N THR A 138 -9.00 20.14 -9.20
CA THR A 138 -10.19 20.99 -9.15
C THR A 138 -10.28 21.84 -7.87
N LEU A 139 -9.37 21.69 -6.91
CA LEU A 139 -9.23 22.58 -5.76
C LEU A 139 -9.11 24.05 -6.18
N PHE A 140 -8.39 24.32 -7.27
CA PHE A 140 -8.17 25.68 -7.77
C PHE A 140 -9.37 26.25 -8.55
N CYS A 141 -10.35 25.41 -8.89
CA CYS A 141 -11.47 25.82 -9.73
C CYS A 141 -12.70 26.30 -8.94
N PHE A 142 -12.73 26.09 -7.63
CA PHE A 142 -13.92 26.37 -6.82
C PHE A 142 -13.64 27.28 -5.61
N LEU A 143 -14.24 28.48 -5.63
CA LEU A 143 -14.35 29.46 -4.55
C LEU A 143 -15.82 29.73 -4.20
N ASN A 144 -16.20 29.46 -2.96
CA ASN A 144 -17.54 29.61 -2.42
C ASN A 144 -17.63 30.89 -1.59
N GLU A 145 -18.85 31.39 -1.43
CA GLU A 145 -19.17 32.61 -0.68
C GLU A 145 -18.56 32.60 0.74
N VAL A 146 -18.59 31.46 1.43
CA VAL A 146 -18.12 31.31 2.82
C VAL A 146 -16.59 31.44 2.94
N THR A 147 -15.86 31.14 1.87
CA THR A 147 -14.40 31.23 1.81
C THR A 147 -13.88 32.58 1.32
N VAL A 148 -14.71 33.38 0.66
CA VAL A 148 -14.33 34.73 0.22
C VAL A 148 -13.94 35.57 1.44
N GLY A 149 -12.74 36.16 1.41
CA GLY A 149 -12.18 36.97 2.50
C GLY A 149 -11.36 36.18 3.54
N ARG A 150 -11.29 34.84 3.44
CA ARG A 150 -10.40 34.05 4.31
C ARG A 150 -8.97 34.05 3.76
N ILE A 151 -8.02 34.46 4.60
CA ILE A 151 -6.58 34.35 4.29
C ILE A 151 -6.15 32.87 4.34
N ASN A 152 -6.62 32.12 5.34
CA ASN A 152 -6.35 30.70 5.49
C ASN A 152 -7.56 29.86 5.05
N GLY A 153 -7.32 28.89 4.15
CA GLY A 153 -8.39 28.06 3.59
C GLY A 153 -9.23 28.77 2.53
N PHE A 154 -8.56 29.55 1.67
CA PHE A 154 -9.15 30.33 0.59
C PHE A 154 -9.97 29.49 -0.41
N PHE A 155 -9.48 28.30 -0.78
CA PHE A 155 -10.22 27.40 -1.67
C PHE A 155 -11.28 26.60 -0.91
N SER A 156 -12.48 26.47 -1.48
CA SER A 156 -13.62 25.84 -0.80
C SER A 156 -13.37 24.41 -0.38
N LYS A 157 -12.62 23.66 -1.19
CA LYS A 157 -12.28 22.26 -0.91
C LYS A 157 -11.31 22.12 0.27
N LEU A 158 -10.53 23.14 0.61
CA LEU A 158 -9.63 23.12 1.79
C LEU A 158 -10.36 23.14 3.14
N LEU A 159 -11.69 23.30 3.13
CA LEU A 159 -12.53 23.09 4.29
C LEU A 159 -12.64 21.60 4.64
N GLU A 160 -12.51 20.70 3.66
CA GLU A 160 -12.52 19.26 3.92
C GLU A 160 -11.10 18.76 4.23
N THR A 161 -10.97 17.98 5.31
CA THR A 161 -9.68 17.45 5.80
C THR A 161 -8.91 16.72 4.71
N LYS A 162 -9.60 15.93 3.87
CA LYS A 162 -8.99 15.13 2.79
C LYS A 162 -8.25 15.94 1.72
N TYR A 163 -8.65 17.18 1.50
CA TYR A 163 -7.93 18.09 0.59
C TYR A 163 -6.95 18.98 1.34
N ARG A 164 -7.27 19.35 2.59
CA ARG A 164 -6.37 20.16 3.43
C ARG A 164 -5.03 19.48 3.68
N VAL A 165 -5.00 18.18 3.93
CA VAL A 165 -3.75 17.42 4.12
C VAL A 165 -2.87 17.41 2.86
N LYS A 166 -3.48 17.53 1.67
CA LYS A 166 -2.79 17.58 0.37
C LYS A 166 -2.32 18.99 0.00
N GLN A 167 -2.79 20.03 0.70
CA GLN A 167 -2.48 21.42 0.36
C GLN A 167 -0.98 21.68 0.36
N ARG A 168 -0.32 21.51 1.51
CA ARG A 168 1.09 21.87 1.65
C ARG A 168 1.98 21.13 0.64
N PRO A 169 1.92 19.79 0.52
CA PRO A 169 2.74 19.08 -0.46
C PRO A 169 2.47 19.50 -1.91
N LEU A 170 1.21 19.79 -2.26
CA LEU A 170 0.83 20.18 -3.61
C LEU A 170 1.31 21.60 -3.95
N PHE A 171 1.23 22.53 -3.00
CA PHE A 171 1.84 23.86 -3.15
C PHE A 171 3.37 23.75 -3.21
N ASP A 172 3.97 22.95 -2.34
CA ASP A 172 5.42 22.73 -2.35
C ASP A 172 5.87 22.19 -3.72
N TYR A 173 5.13 21.26 -4.32
CA TYR A 173 5.42 20.77 -5.68
C TYR A 173 5.29 21.88 -6.73
N LEU A 174 4.12 22.57 -6.78
CA LEU A 174 3.82 23.58 -7.79
C LEU A 174 4.80 24.77 -7.77
N PHE A 175 5.32 25.11 -6.59
CA PHE A 175 6.25 26.23 -6.41
C PHE A 175 7.71 25.77 -6.21
N SER A 176 7.99 24.46 -6.28
CA SER A 176 9.37 23.96 -6.18
C SER A 176 10.17 24.25 -7.45
N THR A 177 11.47 24.52 -7.26
CA THR A 177 12.40 24.77 -8.37
C THR A 177 12.83 23.47 -9.07
N ASN A 178 12.79 22.33 -8.37
CA ASN A 178 13.20 21.03 -8.91
C ASN A 178 12.51 19.86 -8.17
N PRO A 179 11.25 19.53 -8.52
CA PRO A 179 10.49 18.48 -7.86
C PRO A 179 11.11 17.09 -8.05
N ASP A 180 11.63 16.79 -9.25
CA ASP A 180 12.21 15.48 -9.59
C ASP A 180 13.42 15.16 -8.71
N ARG A 181 14.26 16.15 -8.43
CA ARG A 181 15.40 15.97 -7.54
C ARG A 181 14.96 15.64 -6.12
N ILE A 182 13.87 16.23 -5.65
CA ILE A 182 13.33 15.95 -4.32
C ILE A 182 12.79 14.53 -4.26
N VAL A 183 12.00 14.10 -5.27
CA VAL A 183 11.51 12.71 -5.37
C VAL A 183 12.67 11.72 -5.38
N PHE A 184 13.71 11.98 -6.17
CA PHE A 184 14.91 11.14 -6.21
C PHE A 184 15.59 11.01 -4.85
N LEU A 185 15.73 12.12 -4.12
CA LEU A 185 16.33 12.12 -2.78
C LEU A 185 15.45 11.38 -1.77
N GLN A 186 14.12 11.54 -1.84
CA GLN A 186 13.17 10.79 -1.01
C GLN A 186 13.30 9.27 -1.24
N ARG A 187 13.38 8.82 -2.50
CA ARG A 187 13.62 7.41 -2.85
C ARG A 187 14.94 6.90 -2.24
N ARG A 188 16.02 7.67 -2.36
CA ARG A 188 17.32 7.30 -1.76
C ARG A 188 17.26 7.21 -0.24
N ILE A 189 16.54 8.12 0.43
CA ILE A 189 16.36 8.08 1.88
C ILE A 189 15.61 6.81 2.29
N ALA A 190 14.55 6.45 1.56
CA ALA A 190 13.76 5.24 1.83
C ALA A 190 14.61 3.97 1.67
N GLU A 191 15.39 3.90 0.59
CA GLU A 191 16.30 2.77 0.34
C GLU A 191 17.39 2.65 1.42
N LEU A 192 18.06 3.74 1.76
CA LEU A 192 19.10 3.75 2.79
C LEU A 192 18.53 3.39 4.16
N SER A 193 17.34 3.89 4.49
CA SER A 193 16.66 3.55 5.74
C SER A 193 16.30 2.07 5.81
N LYS A 194 15.89 1.46 4.70
CA LYS A 194 15.64 0.01 4.62
C LYS A 194 16.92 -0.78 4.87
N ARG A 195 18.01 -0.43 4.19
CA ARG A 195 19.33 -1.08 4.38
C ARG A 195 19.85 -0.92 5.81
N ALA A 196 19.65 0.25 6.42
CA ALA A 196 20.03 0.48 7.82
C ALA A 196 19.29 -0.47 8.76
N ARG A 197 17.97 -0.64 8.61
CA ARG A 197 17.18 -1.57 9.42
C ARG A 197 17.60 -3.04 9.21
N GLU A 198 17.93 -3.41 7.99
CA GLU A 198 18.44 -4.76 7.68
C GLU A 198 19.76 -5.04 8.39
N LEU A 199 20.69 -4.07 8.36
CA LEU A 199 21.97 -4.17 9.06
C LEU A 199 21.80 -4.15 10.59
N GLU A 200 20.88 -3.35 11.13
CA GLU A 200 20.55 -3.35 12.55
C GLU A 200 20.00 -4.71 12.98
N SER A 201 19.07 -5.29 12.22
CA SER A 201 18.53 -6.62 12.50
C SER A 201 19.62 -7.70 12.45
N GLN A 202 20.56 -7.63 11.50
CA GLN A 202 21.70 -8.54 11.44
C GLN A 202 22.62 -8.35 12.65
N ARG A 203 22.91 -7.11 13.03
CA ARG A 203 23.75 -6.81 14.19
C ARG A 203 23.12 -7.34 15.47
N ASP A 204 21.84 -7.14 15.67
CA ASP A 204 21.12 -7.60 16.86
C ASP A 204 21.07 -9.14 16.91
N PHE A 205 20.91 -9.79 15.75
CA PHE A 205 21.07 -11.24 15.63
C PHE A 205 22.47 -11.69 16.08
N PHE A 206 23.54 -11.08 15.56
CA PHE A 206 24.91 -11.44 15.96
C PHE A 206 25.19 -11.18 17.44
N ASN A 207 24.73 -10.06 17.98
CA ASN A 207 24.88 -9.74 19.40
C ASN A 207 24.22 -10.80 20.29
N HIS A 208 23.05 -11.28 19.90
CA HIS A 208 22.37 -12.36 20.63
C HIS A 208 23.22 -13.65 20.68
N TYR A 209 23.85 -14.04 19.57
CA TYR A 209 24.76 -15.21 19.58
C TYR A 209 26.02 -14.98 20.38
N LEU A 210 26.62 -13.78 20.30
CA LEU A 210 27.78 -13.45 21.12
C LEU A 210 27.43 -13.51 22.62
N GLU A 211 26.27 -13.02 23.01
CA GLU A 211 25.79 -13.14 24.39
C GLU A 211 25.59 -14.61 24.80
N ALA A 212 24.96 -15.42 23.96
CA ALA A 212 24.76 -16.85 24.23
C ALA A 212 26.09 -17.59 24.39
N VAL A 213 27.06 -17.37 23.50
CA VAL A 213 28.39 -17.98 23.59
C VAL A 213 29.09 -17.53 24.88
N ASN A 214 29.02 -16.24 25.23
CA ASN A 214 29.63 -15.72 26.44
C ASN A 214 28.99 -16.27 27.72
N GLN A 215 27.68 -16.52 27.72
CA GLN A 215 27.02 -17.19 28.84
C GLN A 215 27.52 -18.62 29.03
N GLU A 216 27.70 -19.37 27.93
CA GLU A 216 28.23 -20.74 28.00
C GLU A 216 29.71 -20.77 28.40
N LEU A 217 30.53 -19.82 27.93
CA LEU A 217 31.92 -19.67 28.39
C LEU A 217 32.01 -19.38 29.89
N ALA A 218 31.12 -18.53 30.40
CA ALA A 218 31.04 -18.23 31.82
C ALA A 218 30.67 -19.48 32.65
N LYS A 219 29.78 -20.35 32.16
CA LYS A 219 29.46 -21.64 32.81
C LYS A 219 30.67 -22.58 32.87
N LEU A 220 31.55 -22.52 31.89
CA LEU A 220 32.82 -23.27 31.86
C LEU A 220 33.93 -22.62 32.70
N GLY A 221 33.66 -21.50 33.38
CA GLY A 221 34.64 -20.76 34.18
C GLY A 221 35.66 -19.97 33.36
N ILE A 222 35.43 -19.81 32.05
CA ILE A 222 36.28 -19.03 31.16
C ILE A 222 35.89 -17.55 31.30
N VAL A 223 36.81 -16.74 31.83
CA VAL A 223 36.60 -15.30 32.09
C VAL A 223 36.71 -14.45 30.81
N GLU A 224 37.39 -14.97 29.79
CA GLU A 224 37.62 -14.28 28.52
C GLU A 224 36.31 -14.17 27.71
N ARG A 225 35.96 -12.95 27.30
CA ARG A 225 34.72 -12.68 26.57
C ARG A 225 34.94 -12.85 25.07
N PHE A 226 34.16 -13.72 24.44
CA PHE A 226 34.12 -13.89 22.99
C PHE A 226 33.49 -12.68 22.28
N ASP A 227 34.25 -12.09 21.37
CA ASP A 227 33.85 -10.93 20.56
C ASP A 227 33.76 -11.23 19.05
N GLY A 228 33.97 -12.51 18.68
CA GLY A 228 33.98 -12.97 17.29
C GLY A 228 35.35 -12.91 16.60
N ARG A 229 36.31 -12.16 17.14
CA ARG A 229 37.67 -12.04 16.58
C ARG A 229 38.68 -12.90 17.33
N ASN A 230 38.43 -13.16 18.61
CA ASN A 230 39.28 -13.98 19.48
C ASN A 230 39.00 -15.49 19.43
N VAL A 231 38.56 -16.02 18.27
CA VAL A 231 38.18 -17.44 18.10
C VAL A 231 39.29 -18.40 18.53
N ALA A 232 40.53 -18.17 18.08
CA ALA A 232 41.65 -19.06 18.37
C ALA A 232 41.95 -19.16 19.87
N VAL A 233 41.95 -18.01 20.55
CA VAL A 233 42.22 -17.91 22.00
C VAL A 233 41.12 -18.60 22.80
N VAL A 234 39.86 -18.35 22.44
CA VAL A 234 38.72 -18.96 23.12
C VAL A 234 38.66 -20.48 22.88
N SER A 235 38.99 -20.97 21.68
CA SER A 235 39.07 -22.41 21.41
C SER A 235 40.14 -23.11 22.25
N GLU A 236 41.33 -22.51 22.39
CA GLU A 236 42.39 -23.06 23.23
C GLU A 236 41.99 -23.10 24.72
N LEU A 237 41.30 -22.06 25.20
CA LEU A 237 40.75 -22.03 26.56
C LEU A 237 39.66 -23.09 26.79
N ILE A 238 38.80 -23.33 25.79
CA ILE A 238 37.79 -24.40 25.85
C ILE A 238 38.45 -25.78 25.88
N GLU A 239 39.46 -26.02 25.03
CA GLU A 239 40.19 -27.29 25.01
C GLU A 239 40.90 -27.56 26.34
N THR A 240 41.53 -26.53 26.91
CA THR A 240 42.19 -26.63 28.23
C THR A 240 41.18 -26.94 29.33
N ALA A 241 40.01 -26.29 29.31
CA ALA A 241 38.92 -26.58 30.23
C ALA A 241 38.37 -28.00 30.05
N ALA A 242 38.19 -28.48 28.82
CA ALA A 242 37.71 -29.82 28.52
C ALA A 242 38.67 -30.91 29.04
N VAL A 243 39.98 -30.75 28.85
CA VAL A 243 41.00 -31.67 29.36
C VAL A 243 40.98 -31.73 30.90
N SER A 244 40.78 -30.58 31.56
CA SER A 244 40.68 -30.51 33.02
C SER A 244 39.39 -31.17 33.57
N ILE A 245 38.31 -31.19 32.79
CA ILE A 245 37.06 -31.88 33.12
C ILE A 245 37.20 -33.41 32.91
N GLU A 246 37.85 -33.84 31.82
CA GLU A 246 38.11 -35.27 31.55
C GLU A 246 39.00 -35.91 32.63
N LEU A 247 40.02 -35.20 33.13
CA LEU A 247 40.87 -35.68 34.23
C LEU A 247 40.09 -35.89 35.55
N ASN A 248 39.03 -35.11 35.78
CA ASN A 248 38.15 -35.26 36.94
C ASN A 248 37.06 -36.34 36.76
N SER A 249 36.83 -36.84 35.53
CA SER A 249 35.78 -37.82 35.22
C SER A 249 36.16 -39.29 35.49
N SER A 250 37.32 -39.54 36.09
CA SER A 250 37.78 -40.87 36.56
C SER A 250 36.96 -41.43 37.74
N SER A 251 35.79 -40.85 38.04
CA SER A 251 34.81 -41.34 39.02
C SER A 251 33.38 -41.24 38.46
N SER A 252 32.83 -42.41 38.13
CA SER A 252 31.44 -42.78 37.78
C SER A 252 30.60 -41.81 36.91
N LEU A 253 30.34 -42.20 35.66
CA LEU A 253 29.19 -41.72 34.89
C LEU A 253 27.90 -42.39 35.41
N MET A 254 26.90 -41.60 35.81
CA MET A 254 25.60 -42.10 36.28
C MET A 254 24.66 -42.37 35.09
N ALA A 255 23.81 -43.40 35.22
CA ALA A 255 22.92 -43.91 34.16
C ALA A 255 21.96 -42.87 33.54
N ASN A 256 21.68 -41.77 34.23
CA ASN A 256 20.82 -40.69 33.72
C ASN A 256 21.45 -39.90 32.57
N ASP A 257 22.78 -39.72 32.56
CA ASP A 257 23.46 -38.95 31.51
C ASP A 257 23.44 -39.63 30.14
N VAL A 258 23.41 -40.98 30.14
CA VAL A 258 23.34 -41.79 28.92
C VAL A 258 21.91 -41.78 28.34
N VAL A 259 20.89 -41.79 29.20
CA VAL A 259 19.47 -41.77 28.78
C VAL A 259 19.08 -40.41 28.20
N GLU A 260 19.55 -39.30 28.82
CA GLU A 260 19.33 -37.95 28.27
C GLU A 260 20.03 -37.76 26.92
N ALA A 261 21.25 -38.29 26.77
CA ALA A 261 21.98 -38.24 25.51
C ALA A 261 21.28 -39.01 24.37
N ASP A 262 20.71 -40.18 24.66
CA ASP A 262 19.98 -40.99 23.66
C ASP A 262 18.61 -40.37 23.29
N GLN A 263 17.91 -39.74 24.23
CA GLN A 263 16.69 -38.97 23.93
C GLN A 263 17.00 -37.77 23.03
N LEU A 264 18.06 -37.01 23.34
CA LEU A 264 18.54 -35.91 22.48
C LEU A 264 18.91 -36.40 21.08
N ARG A 265 19.54 -37.57 20.96
CA ARG A 265 19.91 -38.15 19.67
C ARG A 265 18.70 -38.51 18.82
N ASN A 266 17.64 -39.02 19.44
CA ASN A 266 16.39 -39.36 18.77
C ASN A 266 15.60 -38.11 18.36
N ASP A 267 15.57 -37.07 19.19
CA ASP A 267 14.95 -35.79 18.87
C ASP A 267 15.66 -35.07 17.70
N ILE A 268 17.00 -35.08 17.69
CA ILE A 268 17.81 -34.54 16.58
C ILE A 268 17.50 -35.31 15.29
N LYS A 269 17.29 -36.63 15.35
CA LYS A 269 16.99 -37.46 14.18
C LYS A 269 15.59 -37.16 13.64
N ALA A 270 14.58 -37.03 14.50
CA ALA A 270 13.21 -36.67 14.12
C ALA A 270 13.16 -35.28 13.47
N GLN A 271 13.89 -34.30 14.01
CA GLN A 271 13.93 -32.95 13.46
C GLN A 271 14.71 -32.85 12.14
N LYS A 272 15.80 -33.61 11.98
CA LYS A 272 16.50 -33.70 10.69
C LYS A 272 15.59 -34.27 9.60
N GLN A 273 14.71 -35.22 9.95
CA GLN A 273 13.74 -35.78 9.04
C GLN A 273 12.67 -34.73 8.64
N MET A 274 12.14 -33.98 9.62
CA MET A 274 11.21 -32.88 9.38
C MET A 274 11.80 -31.78 8.49
N ILE A 275 13.07 -31.41 8.69
CA ILE A 275 13.78 -30.44 7.82
C ILE A 275 13.92 -30.96 6.38
N ARG A 276 14.13 -32.27 6.18
CA ARG A 276 14.20 -32.86 4.84
C ARG A 276 12.85 -32.82 4.15
N GLU A 277 11.77 -33.13 4.87
CA GLU A 277 10.40 -33.06 4.35
C GLU A 277 10.02 -31.62 3.96
N LEU A 278 10.35 -30.63 4.80
CA LEU A 278 10.13 -29.21 4.53
C LEU A 278 10.98 -28.66 3.35
N LYS A 279 12.18 -29.21 3.13
CA LYS A 279 12.96 -28.89 1.91
C LYS A 279 12.35 -29.52 0.66
N GLY A 280 11.75 -30.71 0.79
CA GLY A 280 11.03 -31.39 -0.28
C GLY A 280 9.79 -30.60 -0.74
N THR A 281 9.00 -30.09 0.21
CA THR A 281 7.83 -29.25 -0.10
C THR A 281 8.23 -27.95 -0.78
N LYS A 282 9.26 -27.26 -0.26
CA LYS A 282 9.79 -26.03 -0.90
C LYS A 282 10.20 -26.25 -2.37
N ALA A 283 10.86 -27.37 -2.67
CA ALA A 283 11.25 -27.70 -4.03
C ALA A 283 10.06 -28.04 -4.95
N GLN A 284 8.97 -28.62 -4.40
CA GLN A 284 7.72 -28.82 -5.14
C GLN A 284 6.97 -27.51 -5.36
N ASP A 285 6.98 -26.60 -4.40
CA ASP A 285 6.31 -25.30 -4.50
C ASP A 285 7.03 -24.36 -5.47
N GLU A 286 8.37 -24.38 -5.53
CA GLU A 286 9.12 -23.68 -6.58
C GLU A 286 8.78 -24.21 -7.99
N LYS A 287 8.51 -25.51 -8.13
CA LYS A 287 8.04 -26.08 -9.41
C LYS A 287 6.61 -25.67 -9.74
N ARG A 288 5.72 -25.59 -8.75
CA ARG A 288 4.33 -25.10 -8.92
C ARG A 288 4.30 -23.62 -9.31
N TYR A 289 5.12 -22.78 -8.69
CA TYR A 289 5.29 -21.39 -9.08
C TYR A 289 5.69 -21.25 -10.53
N ARG A 290 6.73 -21.97 -10.97
CA ARG A 290 7.17 -21.92 -12.37
C ARG A 290 6.12 -22.42 -13.37
N LEU A 291 5.28 -23.38 -12.97
CA LEU A 291 4.19 -23.89 -13.80
C LEU A 291 3.08 -22.84 -13.95
N LEU A 292 2.67 -22.22 -12.83
CA LEU A 292 1.62 -21.20 -12.79
C LEU A 292 2.05 -19.91 -13.49
N ASP A 293 3.30 -19.50 -13.32
CA ASP A 293 3.88 -18.34 -14.03
C ASP A 293 3.90 -18.56 -15.55
N ARG A 294 4.26 -19.78 -16.00
CA ARG A 294 4.14 -20.17 -17.42
C ARG A 294 2.70 -20.17 -17.91
N LEU A 295 1.75 -20.69 -17.13
CA LEU A 295 0.33 -20.64 -17.47
C LEU A 295 -0.17 -19.20 -17.59
N ASN A 296 0.25 -18.32 -16.68
CA ASN A 296 -0.06 -16.89 -16.74
C ASN A 296 0.48 -16.27 -18.04
N SER A 297 1.73 -16.58 -18.41
CA SER A 297 2.34 -16.06 -19.65
C SER A 297 1.66 -16.58 -20.93
N LEU A 298 1.04 -17.77 -20.89
CA LEU A 298 0.35 -18.36 -22.05
C LEU A 298 -1.08 -17.83 -22.24
N ILE A 299 -1.68 -17.28 -21.18
CA ILE A 299 -3.07 -16.79 -21.18
C ILE A 299 -3.10 -15.25 -21.27
N ALA A 300 -2.00 -14.57 -20.95
CA ALA A 300 -1.87 -13.11 -20.96
C ALA A 300 -2.24 -12.43 -22.30
N ASP A 301 -2.07 -13.11 -23.43
CA ASP A 301 -2.31 -12.56 -24.76
C ASP A 301 -3.74 -12.77 -25.29
N ASP A 302 -4.61 -13.48 -24.56
CA ASP A 302 -5.99 -13.77 -24.99
C ASP A 302 -7.01 -13.10 -24.06
N GLY A 303 -7.49 -11.92 -24.46
CA GLY A 303 -8.42 -11.09 -23.69
C GLY A 303 -9.78 -11.74 -23.40
N SER A 304 -10.12 -12.85 -24.06
CA SER A 304 -11.34 -13.62 -23.78
C SER A 304 -11.27 -14.43 -22.47
N ARG A 305 -10.10 -14.49 -21.81
CA ARG A 305 -9.83 -15.34 -20.63
C ARG A 305 -9.36 -14.55 -19.41
N ALA A 306 -9.67 -13.25 -19.33
CA ALA A 306 -9.29 -12.37 -18.24
C ALA A 306 -9.69 -12.90 -16.84
N ASP A 307 -10.84 -13.59 -16.74
CA ASP A 307 -11.29 -14.20 -15.48
C ASP A 307 -10.35 -15.33 -15.00
N LEU A 308 -9.77 -16.10 -15.93
CA LEU A 308 -8.82 -17.17 -15.60
C LEU A 308 -7.47 -16.60 -15.16
N LEU A 309 -7.04 -15.47 -15.75
CA LEU A 309 -5.87 -14.69 -15.32
C LEU A 309 -6.02 -14.19 -13.89
N GLY A 310 -7.21 -13.68 -13.53
CA GLY A 310 -7.51 -13.29 -12.15
C GLY A 310 -7.40 -14.47 -11.18
N GLN A 311 -7.90 -15.65 -11.57
CA GLN A 311 -7.82 -16.86 -10.77
C GLN A 311 -6.38 -17.38 -10.60
N THR A 312 -5.54 -17.37 -11.65
CA THR A 312 -4.12 -17.76 -11.53
C THR A 312 -3.31 -16.78 -10.67
N CYS A 313 -3.57 -15.47 -10.77
CA CYS A 313 -2.95 -14.48 -9.90
C CYS A 313 -3.34 -14.65 -8.43
N ASN A 314 -4.61 -14.96 -8.15
CA ASN A 314 -5.07 -15.24 -6.79
C ASN A 314 -4.42 -16.52 -6.24
N LEU A 315 -4.35 -17.59 -7.03
CA LEU A 315 -3.67 -18.84 -6.63
C LEU A 315 -2.17 -18.62 -6.37
N LEU A 316 -1.49 -17.78 -7.17
CA LEU A 316 -0.09 -17.40 -6.91
C LEU A 316 0.06 -16.67 -5.57
N GLY A 317 -0.85 -15.75 -5.24
CA GLY A 317 -0.87 -15.06 -3.95
C GLY A 317 -1.20 -16.00 -2.78
N GLU A 318 -2.11 -16.95 -2.98
CA GLU A 318 -2.44 -17.98 -1.99
C GLU A 318 -1.26 -18.91 -1.70
N ILE A 319 -0.48 -19.31 -2.71
CA ILE A 319 0.75 -20.07 -2.46
C ILE A 319 1.76 -19.21 -1.70
N GLU A 320 1.89 -17.92 -2.02
CA GLU A 320 2.85 -17.01 -1.37
C GLU A 320 2.56 -16.80 0.12
N THR A 321 1.27 -16.81 0.46
CA THR A 321 0.74 -16.70 1.83
C THR A 321 0.65 -18.03 2.56
N ALA A 322 0.47 -19.14 1.84
CA ALA A 322 0.51 -20.49 2.37
C ALA A 322 1.93 -21.00 2.64
N ILE A 323 2.98 -20.34 2.14
CA ILE A 323 4.35 -20.62 2.56
C ILE A 323 4.47 -20.31 4.07
N PRO A 324 4.69 -21.32 4.93
CA PRO A 324 4.85 -21.09 6.36
C PRO A 324 6.30 -20.62 6.63
N ARG A 325 6.70 -19.47 6.07
CA ARG A 325 7.97 -18.81 6.39
C ARG A 325 8.05 -18.52 7.89
N LYS A 326 6.91 -18.15 8.49
CA LYS A 326 6.76 -17.96 9.94
C LYS A 326 6.95 -19.25 10.73
N ASP A 327 6.45 -20.40 10.28
CA ASP A 327 6.63 -21.66 11.04
C ASP A 327 8.04 -22.23 10.87
N LEU A 328 8.73 -21.93 9.76
CA LEU A 328 10.15 -22.27 9.58
C LEU A 328 11.03 -21.48 10.54
N ASP A 329 10.84 -20.17 10.63
CA ASP A 329 11.60 -19.32 11.55
C ASP A 329 11.17 -19.57 13.01
N PHE A 330 9.89 -19.81 13.28
CA PHE A 330 9.39 -20.16 14.61
C PHE A 330 9.92 -21.51 15.08
N ASN A 331 9.87 -22.56 14.26
CA ASN A 331 10.43 -23.86 14.65
C ASN A 331 11.95 -23.81 14.76
N ARG A 332 12.65 -23.08 13.88
CA ARG A 332 14.10 -22.87 14.01
C ARG A 332 14.45 -22.13 15.32
N ASN A 333 13.70 -21.10 15.67
CA ASN A 333 13.89 -20.33 16.90
C ASN A 333 13.47 -21.12 18.15
N TYR A 334 12.40 -21.92 18.07
CA TYR A 334 11.96 -22.83 19.12
C TYR A 334 13.02 -23.91 19.40
N LEU A 335 13.67 -24.44 18.36
CA LEU A 335 14.77 -25.40 18.51
C LEU A 335 16.02 -24.79 19.14
N LEU A 336 16.35 -23.56 18.76
CA LEU A 336 17.45 -22.82 19.39
C LEU A 336 17.15 -22.51 20.87
N ALA A 337 15.90 -22.15 21.18
CA ALA A 337 15.45 -21.89 22.55
C ALA A 337 15.37 -23.15 23.42
N LYS A 338 14.89 -24.29 22.89
CA LYS A 338 14.89 -25.58 23.62
C LYS A 338 16.31 -26.07 23.92
N ARG A 339 17.24 -25.88 22.98
CA ARG A 339 18.66 -26.22 23.17
C ARG A 339 19.31 -25.34 24.25
N ALA A 340 18.92 -24.08 24.36
CA ALA A 340 19.36 -23.16 25.41
C ALA A 340 18.72 -23.44 26.78
N GLY A 341 17.47 -23.90 26.83
CA GLY A 341 16.77 -24.24 28.07
C GLY A 341 17.30 -25.51 28.77
N TRP A 342 17.81 -26.48 28.01
CA TRP A 342 18.42 -27.70 28.57
C TRP A 342 19.76 -27.46 29.26
N LEU A 343 20.53 -26.45 28.85
CA LEU A 343 21.79 -26.06 29.49
C LEU A 343 21.60 -25.30 30.82
N ASN A 344 20.35 -25.06 31.26
CA ASN A 344 20.00 -24.33 32.49
C ASN A 344 19.27 -25.21 33.53
N LEU A 345 19.13 -26.53 33.32
CA LEU A 345 18.36 -27.43 34.19
C LEU A 345 19.15 -28.64 34.75
N LYS A 346 20.48 -28.60 34.79
CA LYS A 346 21.24 -29.49 35.70
C LYS A 346 21.52 -28.76 37.02
N PRO A 347 20.86 -29.10 38.14
CA PRO A 347 21.30 -28.69 39.46
C PRO A 347 22.40 -29.63 39.98
N SER A 348 23.46 -29.00 40.50
CA SER A 348 24.51 -29.45 41.44
C SER A 348 25.25 -30.75 41.15
#